data_AF-A0A2L0CZ17-F1
#
_entry.id   AF-A0A2L0CZ17-F1
#
_cell.length_a   1.000
_cell.length_b   1.000
_cell.length_c   1.000
_cell.angle_alpha   90.00
_cell.angle_beta   90.00
_cell.angle_gamma   90.00
#
_symmetry.space_group_name_H-M   'P 1'
#
loop_
_entity.id
_entity.type
_entity.pdbx_description
1 polymer ?
#
loop_
_entity_poly.entity_id
_entity_poly.type
_entity_poly.pdbx_seq_one_letter_code
_entity_poly.pdbx_strand_id
1 'polypeptide(L)'
;VTNPPIDPFREKVVMSLQCPVGPEANILEPSAKQVHRLWLKNPVISIPDLDVFKNVSHRNWSSHVIDITFPVENGVEGFVNKLQQICDEANNAAKDNQIIILSDRLADKGRVPISSLLALGATHHHLIETRHRMKVALMVESAEAREVHHICVLLGYGADAVCPYLALELASSLRDQGVLDTNLTDETIYQNYAQAMQIGISK
;
A
#
# COMPACT_ATOMS: atom_id res chain seq x y z
N VAL A 1 34.92 -1.79 1.70
CA VAL A 1 33.60 -2.31 2.15
C VAL A 1 33.03 -1.28 3.09
N THR A 2 31.86 -0.72 2.79
CA THR A 2 31.32 0.48 3.48
C THR A 2 30.52 0.16 4.74
N ASN A 3 29.83 -0.99 4.78
CA ASN A 3 28.97 -1.41 5.89
C ASN A 3 28.67 -2.92 5.82
N PRO A 4 28.64 -3.66 6.96
CA PRO A 4 28.29 -5.08 6.99
C PRO A 4 26.76 -5.30 6.93
N PRO A 5 26.27 -6.42 6.34
CA PRO A 5 24.86 -6.80 6.41
C PRO A 5 24.48 -7.33 7.80
N ILE A 6 23.18 -7.25 8.13
CA ILE A 6 22.58 -7.79 9.37
C ILE A 6 22.05 -9.20 9.10
N ASP A 7 22.15 -10.10 10.07
CA ASP A 7 21.53 -11.44 9.98
C ASP A 7 20.04 -11.40 10.38
N PRO A 8 19.09 -11.61 9.45
CA PRO A 8 17.66 -11.44 9.71
C PRO A 8 17.05 -12.49 10.65
N PHE A 9 17.75 -13.59 10.90
CA PHE A 9 17.29 -14.66 11.78
C PHE A 9 17.92 -14.54 13.17
N ARG A 10 19.24 -14.35 13.23
CA ARG A 10 19.98 -14.27 14.49
C ARG A 10 19.80 -12.92 15.17
N GLU A 11 19.65 -11.85 14.40
CA GLU A 11 19.55 -10.47 14.90
C GLU A 11 18.12 -9.91 14.74
N LYS A 12 17.11 -10.78 14.65
CA LYS A 12 15.70 -10.38 14.48
C LYS A 12 15.21 -9.38 15.54
N VAL A 13 15.76 -9.42 16.75
CA VAL A 13 15.37 -8.54 17.88
C VAL A 13 15.68 -7.06 17.62
N VAL A 14 16.65 -6.75 16.75
CA VAL A 14 16.99 -5.36 16.38
C VAL A 14 16.24 -4.87 15.13
N MET A 15 15.39 -5.71 14.53
CA MET A 15 14.64 -5.39 13.31
C MET A 15 13.16 -5.18 13.62
N SER A 16 12.51 -4.30 12.86
CA SER A 16 11.07 -4.05 12.95
C SER A 16 10.48 -3.69 11.60
N LEU A 17 9.26 -4.17 11.35
CA LEU A 17 8.42 -3.78 10.21
C LEU A 17 7.18 -2.99 10.66
N GLN A 18 7.23 -2.42 11.86
CA GLN A 18 6.13 -1.60 12.34
C GLN A 18 6.06 -0.29 11.54
N CYS A 19 4.88 0.02 11.05
CA CYS A 19 4.66 1.16 10.16
C CYS A 19 3.66 2.13 10.81
N PRO A 20 4.09 3.33 11.23
CA PRO A 20 3.16 4.37 11.61
C PRO A 20 2.52 4.96 10.33
N VAL A 21 1.20 5.00 10.26
CA VAL A 21 0.42 5.41 9.09
C VAL A 21 -0.37 6.68 9.41
N GLY A 22 -0.37 7.62 8.48
CA GLY A 22 -1.14 8.87 8.56
C GLY A 22 -0.27 10.11 8.78
N PRO A 23 -0.91 11.28 8.98
CA PRO A 23 -0.26 12.58 8.99
C PRO A 23 0.81 12.72 10.08
N GLU A 24 1.90 13.37 9.71
CA GLU A 24 3.00 13.73 10.61
C GLU A 24 2.77 15.14 11.18
N ALA A 25 2.94 15.27 12.49
CA ALA A 25 2.92 16.56 13.17
C ALA A 25 4.31 17.21 13.15
N ASN A 26 4.38 18.50 13.48
CA ASN A 26 5.64 19.23 13.59
C ASN A 26 6.59 18.52 14.58
N ILE A 27 7.78 18.13 14.11
CA ILE A 27 8.79 17.44 14.92
C ILE A 27 9.51 18.37 15.91
N LEU A 28 9.49 19.69 15.66
CA LEU A 28 10.16 20.68 16.50
C LEU A 28 9.34 21.06 17.74
N GLU A 29 8.06 20.70 17.77
CA GLU A 29 7.13 21.02 18.86
C GLU A 29 6.64 19.74 19.52
N PRO A 30 7.03 19.48 20.79
CA PRO A 30 6.49 18.35 21.55
C PRO A 30 4.97 18.45 21.67
N SER A 31 4.24 17.48 21.13
CA SER A 31 2.77 17.50 21.11
C SER A 31 2.18 16.10 21.14
N ALA A 32 1.06 15.92 21.85
CA ALA A 32 0.28 14.68 21.81
C ALA A 32 -0.20 14.32 20.40
N LYS A 33 -0.26 15.29 19.47
CA LYS A 33 -0.58 15.02 18.06
C LYS A 33 0.42 14.07 17.39
N GLN A 34 1.66 13.99 17.88
CA GLN A 34 2.68 13.10 17.31
C GLN A 34 2.35 11.61 17.50
N VAL A 35 1.52 11.26 18.49
CA VAL A 35 1.07 9.86 18.74
C VAL A 35 -0.28 9.55 18.10
N HIS A 36 -0.77 10.41 17.19
CA HIS A 36 -2.06 10.20 16.53
C HIS A 36 -2.02 9.32 15.27
N ARG A 37 -0.84 8.84 14.87
CA ARG A 37 -0.68 7.92 13.73
C ARG A 37 -1.27 6.54 14.06
N LEU A 38 -1.82 5.87 13.05
CA LEU A 38 -2.28 4.48 13.17
C LEU A 38 -1.06 3.56 13.11
N TRP A 39 -0.95 2.63 14.06
CA TRP A 39 0.24 1.79 14.17
C TRP A 39 -0.01 0.41 13.56
N LEU A 40 0.53 0.18 12.37
CA LEU A 40 0.49 -1.14 11.73
C LEU A 40 1.65 -2.01 12.22
N LYS A 41 1.35 -3.29 12.46
CA LYS A 41 2.37 -4.29 12.83
C LYS A 41 3.19 -4.76 11.64
N ASN A 42 2.59 -4.73 10.45
CA ASN A 42 3.16 -5.17 9.18
C ASN A 42 2.67 -4.21 8.08
N PRO A 43 3.53 -3.82 7.12
CA PRO A 43 3.10 -3.07 5.93
C PRO A 43 2.12 -3.83 5.03
N VAL A 44 2.14 -5.16 5.04
CA VAL A 44 1.19 -5.99 4.28
C VAL A 44 -0.11 -6.11 5.06
N ILE A 45 -1.22 -5.71 4.44
CA ILE A 45 -2.55 -5.70 5.07
C ILE A 45 -3.54 -6.60 4.32
N SER A 46 -4.53 -7.09 5.04
CA SER A 46 -5.60 -7.92 4.47
C SER A 46 -6.63 -7.08 3.70
N ILE A 47 -7.52 -7.75 2.95
CA ILE A 47 -8.63 -7.09 2.27
C ILE A 47 -9.60 -6.44 3.27
N PRO A 48 -10.03 -7.13 4.36
CA PRO A 48 -10.84 -6.50 5.41
C PRO A 48 -10.15 -5.31 6.07
N ASP A 49 -8.84 -5.38 6.33
CA ASP A 49 -8.09 -4.25 6.89
C ASP A 49 -8.17 -3.02 5.97
N LEU A 50 -8.00 -3.22 4.66
CA LEU A 50 -8.12 -2.15 3.68
C LEU A 50 -9.54 -1.54 3.66
N ASP A 51 -10.58 -2.35 3.78
CA ASP A 51 -11.97 -1.87 3.84
C ASP A 51 -12.24 -1.03 5.11
N VAL A 52 -11.56 -1.35 6.22
CA VAL A 52 -11.57 -0.50 7.43
C VAL A 52 -10.93 0.86 7.14
N PHE A 53 -9.83 0.90 6.38
CA PHE A 53 -9.19 2.16 5.98
C PHE A 53 -10.05 2.96 4.99
N LYS A 54 -10.72 2.30 4.04
CA LYS A 54 -11.67 2.95 3.11
C LYS A 54 -12.79 3.67 3.87
N ASN A 55 -13.29 3.05 4.94
CA ASN A 55 -14.38 3.58 5.75
C ASN A 55 -13.93 4.25 7.05
N VAL A 56 -12.67 4.70 7.12
CA VAL A 56 -12.13 5.30 8.35
C VAL A 56 -12.93 6.54 8.74
N SER A 57 -13.30 6.62 10.02
CA SER A 57 -13.95 7.80 10.64
C SER A 57 -13.26 8.20 11.95
N HIS A 58 -12.13 7.58 12.26
CA HIS A 58 -11.37 7.85 13.47
C HIS A 58 -10.70 9.22 13.39
N ARG A 59 -10.86 10.07 14.40
CA ARG A 59 -10.22 11.41 14.50
C ARG A 59 -10.51 12.35 13.31
N ASN A 60 -11.70 12.24 12.74
CA ASN A 60 -12.10 12.97 11.52
C ASN A 60 -11.21 12.67 10.32
N TRP A 61 -10.55 11.50 10.31
CA TRP A 61 -9.83 11.07 9.13
C TRP A 61 -10.81 10.62 8.07
N SER A 62 -10.49 10.94 6.83
CA SER A 62 -11.15 10.39 5.66
C SER A 62 -10.12 9.76 4.73
N SER A 63 -10.61 8.85 3.89
CA SER A 63 -9.83 8.22 2.84
C SER A 63 -10.37 8.63 1.47
N HIS A 64 -9.49 8.67 0.47
CA HIS A 64 -9.84 8.85 -0.93
C HIS A 64 -9.22 7.74 -1.76
N VAL A 65 -10.04 7.02 -2.52
CA VAL A 65 -9.59 5.95 -3.41
C VAL A 65 -9.40 6.52 -4.81
N ILE A 66 -8.18 6.42 -5.32
CA ILE A 66 -7.82 6.84 -6.67
C ILE A 66 -7.72 5.59 -7.53
N ASP A 67 -8.54 5.54 -8.56
CA ASP A 67 -8.48 4.51 -9.58
C ASP A 67 -7.24 4.73 -10.46
N ILE A 68 -6.35 3.74 -10.52
CA ILE A 68 -5.14 3.75 -11.34
C ILE A 68 -5.29 3.04 -12.68
N THR A 69 -6.53 2.87 -13.16
CA THR A 69 -6.84 2.29 -14.48
C THR A 69 -7.24 3.36 -15.52
N PHE A 70 -7.04 3.07 -16.80
CA PHE A 70 -7.45 3.95 -17.91
C PHE A 70 -8.09 3.18 -19.07
N PRO A 71 -8.97 3.79 -19.87
CA PRO A 71 -9.59 3.14 -21.02
C PRO A 71 -8.57 2.69 -22.08
N VAL A 72 -8.71 1.45 -22.57
CA VAL A 72 -7.85 0.85 -23.62
C VAL A 72 -7.84 1.70 -24.89
N GLU A 73 -8.99 2.30 -25.24
CA GLU A 73 -9.18 3.15 -26.42
C GLU A 73 -8.25 4.38 -26.47
N ASN A 74 -7.76 4.85 -25.32
CA ASN A 74 -6.87 6.01 -25.25
C ASN A 74 -5.40 5.67 -25.56
N GLY A 75 -5.05 4.38 -25.69
CA GLY A 75 -3.70 3.94 -26.05
C GLY A 75 -2.60 4.51 -25.14
N VAL A 76 -1.43 4.76 -25.73
CA VAL A 76 -0.23 5.23 -24.99
C VAL A 76 -0.39 6.66 -24.48
N GLU A 77 -1.09 7.54 -25.20
CA GLU A 77 -1.36 8.90 -24.73
C GLU A 77 -2.27 8.88 -23.47
N GLY A 78 -3.23 7.95 -23.43
CA GLY A 78 -4.08 7.70 -22.26
C GLY A 78 -3.29 7.37 -21.00
N PHE A 79 -2.19 6.62 -21.13
CA PHE A 79 -1.34 6.25 -20.02
C PHE A 79 -0.66 7.48 -19.39
N VAL A 80 -0.02 8.33 -20.21
CA VAL A 80 0.67 9.53 -19.71
C VAL A 80 -0.32 10.51 -19.09
N ASN A 81 -1.46 10.72 -19.76
CA ASN A 81 -2.51 11.60 -19.27
C ASN A 81 -3.09 11.09 -17.94
N LYS A 82 -3.35 9.78 -17.82
CA LYS A 82 -3.87 9.20 -16.58
C LYS A 82 -2.87 9.29 -15.44
N LEU A 83 -1.57 9.09 -15.71
CA LEU A 83 -0.54 9.25 -14.68
C LEU A 83 -0.51 10.68 -14.13
N GLN A 84 -0.60 11.70 -15.00
CA GLN A 84 -0.70 13.09 -14.56
C GLN A 84 -1.99 13.34 -13.77
N GLN A 85 -3.12 12.80 -14.24
CA GLN A 85 -4.40 12.90 -13.52
C GLN A 85 -4.35 12.29 -12.12
N ILE A 86 -3.69 11.14 -11.95
CA ILE A 86 -3.50 10.50 -10.63
C ILE A 86 -2.72 11.43 -9.71
N CYS A 87 -1.64 12.06 -10.18
CA CYS A 87 -0.85 13.01 -9.40
C CYS A 87 -1.68 14.23 -8.98
N ASP A 88 -2.43 14.83 -9.92
CA ASP A 88 -3.26 16.01 -9.66
C ASP A 88 -4.42 15.69 -8.72
N GLU A 89 -5.07 14.52 -8.91
CA GLU A 89 -6.13 14.02 -8.04
C GLU A 89 -5.60 13.77 -6.63
N ALA A 90 -4.45 13.12 -6.48
CA ALA A 90 -3.82 12.89 -5.19
C ALA A 90 -3.46 14.20 -4.48
N ASN A 91 -2.93 15.18 -5.20
CA ASN A 91 -2.60 16.49 -4.63
C ASN A 91 -3.85 17.25 -4.14
N ASN A 92 -4.97 17.13 -4.84
CA ASN A 92 -6.23 17.70 -4.39
C ASN A 92 -6.83 16.92 -3.21
N ALA A 93 -6.85 15.59 -3.29
CA ALA A 93 -7.34 14.73 -2.23
C ALA A 93 -6.55 14.91 -0.92
N ALA A 94 -5.24 15.18 -1.00
CA ALA A 94 -4.37 15.39 0.15
C ALA A 94 -4.66 16.65 0.97
N LYS A 95 -5.52 17.55 0.49
CA LYS A 95 -5.94 18.74 1.24
C LYS A 95 -6.96 18.40 2.32
N ASP A 96 -7.86 17.48 2.00
CA ASP A 96 -9.02 17.15 2.85
C ASP A 96 -8.89 15.75 3.48
N ASN A 97 -8.21 14.82 2.82
CA ASN A 97 -8.09 13.42 3.24
C ASN A 97 -6.73 13.12 3.85
N GLN A 98 -6.70 12.20 4.82
CA GLN A 98 -5.47 11.77 5.50
C GLN A 98 -4.97 10.43 4.99
N ILE A 99 -5.77 9.73 4.18
CA ILE A 99 -5.41 8.47 3.56
C ILE A 99 -5.76 8.55 2.08
N ILE A 100 -4.81 8.20 1.23
CA ILE A 100 -5.01 8.05 -0.21
C ILE A 100 -4.70 6.60 -0.55
N ILE A 101 -5.63 5.95 -1.24
CA ILE A 101 -5.53 4.54 -1.64
C ILE A 101 -5.45 4.51 -3.17
N LEU A 102 -4.31 4.05 -3.71
CA LEU A 102 -4.17 3.80 -5.14
C LEU A 102 -4.68 2.38 -5.43
N SER A 103 -5.69 2.23 -6.29
CA SER A 103 -6.36 0.95 -6.52
C SER A 103 -6.48 0.60 -8.01
N ASP A 104 -6.05 -0.61 -8.37
CA ASP A 104 -6.21 -1.17 -9.72
C ASP A 104 -7.45 -2.08 -9.86
N ARG A 105 -8.33 -2.11 -8.85
CA ARG A 105 -9.54 -2.96 -8.79
C ARG A 105 -10.48 -2.86 -9.98
N LEU A 106 -10.49 -1.72 -10.68
CA LEU A 106 -11.35 -1.49 -11.85
C LEU A 106 -10.77 -2.04 -13.16
N ALA A 107 -9.68 -2.81 -13.11
CA ALA A 107 -9.09 -3.43 -14.29
C ALA A 107 -10.09 -4.42 -14.92
N ASP A 108 -10.37 -4.24 -16.21
CA ASP A 108 -11.27 -5.08 -16.97
C ASP A 108 -10.86 -5.14 -18.46
N LYS A 109 -11.70 -5.71 -19.32
CA LYS A 109 -11.39 -5.82 -20.77
C LYS A 109 -11.27 -4.45 -21.46
N GLY A 110 -11.89 -3.41 -20.93
CA GLY A 110 -11.89 -2.05 -21.46
C GLY A 110 -10.98 -1.09 -20.69
N ARG A 111 -10.44 -1.48 -19.53
CA ARG A 111 -9.62 -0.66 -18.64
C ARG A 111 -8.29 -1.33 -18.32
N VAL A 112 -7.20 -0.70 -18.71
CA VAL A 112 -5.84 -1.16 -18.43
C VAL A 112 -5.35 -0.58 -17.11
N PRO A 113 -4.85 -1.39 -16.17
CA PRO A 113 -4.18 -0.88 -14.98
C PRO A 113 -2.81 -0.27 -15.33
N ILE A 114 -2.52 0.90 -14.75
CA ILE A 114 -1.14 1.40 -14.68
C ILE A 114 -0.41 0.57 -13.64
N SER A 115 0.87 0.26 -13.89
CA SER A 115 1.68 -0.45 -12.91
C SER A 115 1.63 0.27 -11.56
N SER A 116 1.29 -0.47 -10.51
CA SER A 116 1.05 0.11 -9.18
C SER A 116 2.29 0.81 -8.65
N LEU A 117 3.48 0.31 -9.00
CA LEU A 117 4.75 0.94 -8.64
C LEU A 117 4.93 2.31 -9.31
N LEU A 118 4.61 2.42 -10.60
CA LEU A 118 4.79 3.68 -11.32
C LEU A 118 3.79 4.73 -10.83
N ALA A 119 2.52 4.34 -10.66
CA ALA A 119 1.49 5.22 -10.12
C ALA A 119 1.86 5.71 -8.72
N LEU A 120 2.35 4.80 -7.86
CA LEU A 120 2.83 5.14 -6.52
C LEU A 120 4.02 6.09 -6.56
N GLY A 121 5.07 5.76 -7.31
CA GLY A 121 6.29 6.55 -7.37
C GLY A 121 6.03 7.97 -7.88
N ALA A 122 5.23 8.10 -8.95
CA ALA A 122 4.83 9.41 -9.48
C ALA A 122 4.05 10.21 -8.44
N THR A 123 3.05 9.59 -7.79
CA THR A 123 2.24 10.23 -6.75
C THR A 123 3.09 10.66 -5.55
N HIS A 124 3.97 9.77 -5.09
CA HIS A 124 4.85 10.01 -3.96
C HIS A 124 5.76 11.22 -4.19
N HIS A 125 6.47 11.24 -5.32
CA HIS A 125 7.36 12.35 -5.67
C HIS A 125 6.59 13.65 -5.90
N HIS A 126 5.45 13.59 -6.59
CA HIS A 126 4.61 14.77 -6.81
C HIS A 126 4.12 15.38 -5.48
N LEU A 127 3.66 14.55 -4.53
CA LEU A 127 3.25 15.02 -3.21
C LEU A 127 4.41 15.57 -2.37
N ILE A 128 5.65 15.13 -2.60
CA ILE A 128 6.84 15.73 -1.97
C ILE A 128 7.06 17.13 -2.55
N GLU A 129 7.04 17.28 -3.87
CA GLU A 129 7.23 18.56 -4.55
C GLU A 129 6.18 19.59 -4.15
N THR A 130 4.93 19.16 -3.98
CA THR A 130 3.83 20.02 -3.52
C THR A 130 3.73 20.17 -2.00
N ARG A 131 4.62 19.51 -1.23
CA ARG A 131 4.67 19.53 0.25
C ARG A 131 3.42 18.97 0.95
N HIS A 132 2.75 18.01 0.31
CA HIS A 132 1.58 17.31 0.87
C HIS A 132 1.90 15.89 1.39
N ARG A 133 3.05 15.29 1.04
CA ARG A 133 3.37 13.89 1.41
C ARG A 133 3.29 13.60 2.91
N MET A 134 3.70 14.54 3.77
CA MET A 134 3.64 14.38 5.24
C MET A 134 2.22 14.44 5.81
N LYS A 135 1.23 14.90 5.04
CA LYS A 135 -0.17 15.05 5.50
C LYS A 135 -1.02 13.81 5.24
N VAL A 136 -0.54 12.88 4.42
CA VAL A 136 -1.31 11.74 3.94
C VAL A 136 -0.56 10.43 4.11
N ALA A 137 -1.30 9.38 4.41
CA ALA A 137 -0.88 8.01 4.17
C ALA A 137 -1.10 7.63 2.71
N LEU A 138 -0.13 6.96 2.10
CA LEU A 138 -0.24 6.36 0.77
C LEU A 138 -0.37 4.84 0.91
N MET A 139 -1.51 4.30 0.53
CA MET A 139 -1.78 2.87 0.53
C MET A 139 -1.95 2.38 -0.90
N VAL A 140 -1.57 1.13 -1.15
CA VAL A 140 -1.66 0.51 -2.48
C VAL A 140 -2.53 -0.73 -2.42
N GLU A 141 -3.62 -0.76 -3.18
CA GLU A 141 -4.44 -1.93 -3.46
C GLU A 141 -4.09 -2.43 -4.86
N SER A 142 -3.37 -3.55 -4.96
CA SER A 142 -2.75 -4.00 -6.22
C SER A 142 -2.98 -5.48 -6.50
N ALA A 143 -3.26 -5.79 -7.77
CA ALA A 143 -3.25 -7.14 -8.33
C ALA A 143 -1.84 -7.63 -8.70
N GLU A 144 -0.88 -6.72 -8.93
CA GLU A 144 0.48 -7.05 -9.38
C GLU A 144 1.40 -7.51 -8.23
N ALA A 145 1.12 -7.05 -7.01
CA ALA A 145 1.91 -7.35 -5.82
C ALA A 145 1.71 -8.80 -5.35
N ARG A 146 2.76 -9.63 -5.44
CA ARG A 146 2.72 -11.05 -5.05
C ARG A 146 4.04 -11.61 -4.50
N GLU A 147 5.15 -11.01 -4.91
CA GLU A 147 6.50 -11.42 -4.52
C GLU A 147 7.07 -10.44 -3.49
N VAL A 148 7.99 -10.93 -2.65
CA VAL A 148 8.69 -10.13 -1.64
C VAL A 148 9.30 -8.87 -2.26
N HIS A 149 9.93 -9.02 -3.43
CA HIS A 149 10.53 -7.90 -4.15
C HIS A 149 9.51 -6.81 -4.50
N HIS A 150 8.31 -7.17 -4.96
CA HIS A 150 7.27 -6.19 -5.30
C HIS A 150 6.89 -5.36 -4.07
N ILE A 151 6.74 -6.01 -2.91
CA ILE A 151 6.43 -5.31 -1.66
C ILE A 151 7.59 -4.41 -1.25
N CYS A 152 8.84 -4.89 -1.28
CA CYS A 152 10.01 -4.07 -0.95
C CYS A 152 10.14 -2.82 -1.82
N VAL A 153 9.89 -2.96 -3.13
CA VAL A 153 9.97 -1.83 -4.07
C VAL A 153 8.82 -0.85 -3.84
N LEU A 154 7.59 -1.31 -3.61
CA LEU A 154 6.46 -0.42 -3.26
C LEU A 154 6.74 0.36 -1.96
N LEU A 155 7.24 -0.30 -0.92
CA LEU A 155 7.61 0.37 0.33
C LEU A 155 8.76 1.36 0.12
N GLY A 156 9.77 0.98 -0.65
CA GLY A 156 10.92 1.85 -0.97
C GLY A 156 10.53 3.11 -1.77
N TYR A 157 9.49 3.02 -2.60
CA TYR A 157 8.94 4.16 -3.36
C TYR A 157 7.80 4.89 -2.63
N GLY A 158 7.60 4.59 -1.35
CA GLY A 158 6.84 5.45 -0.44
C GLY A 158 5.42 5.00 -0.11
N ALA A 159 5.06 3.74 -0.35
CA ALA A 159 3.85 3.15 0.22
C ALA A 159 3.99 2.99 1.74
N ASP A 160 2.95 3.37 2.48
CA ASP A 160 2.84 3.15 3.92
C ASP A 160 2.24 1.77 4.23
N ALA A 161 1.38 1.25 3.34
CA ALA A 161 0.81 -0.10 3.42
C ALA A 161 0.44 -0.64 2.03
N VAL A 162 0.48 -1.96 1.87
CA VAL A 162 0.17 -2.66 0.62
C VAL A 162 -0.85 -3.77 0.86
N CYS A 163 -1.94 -3.76 0.10
CA CYS A 163 -2.96 -4.80 0.04
C CYS A 163 -2.83 -5.56 -1.29
N PRO A 164 -2.17 -6.73 -1.31
CA PRO A 164 -2.04 -7.59 -2.49
C PRO A 164 -3.31 -8.42 -2.69
N TYR A 165 -4.43 -7.76 -3.03
CA TYR A 165 -5.74 -8.40 -2.97
C TYR A 165 -5.85 -9.62 -3.90
N LEU A 166 -5.29 -9.56 -5.12
CA LEU A 166 -5.44 -10.66 -6.07
C LEU A 166 -4.67 -11.90 -5.60
N ALA A 167 -3.51 -11.72 -4.96
CA ALA A 167 -2.77 -12.85 -4.38
C ALA A 167 -3.58 -13.54 -3.27
N LEU A 168 -4.27 -12.76 -2.43
CA LEU A 168 -5.11 -13.28 -1.35
C LEU A 168 -6.38 -13.96 -1.90
N GLU A 169 -7.07 -13.33 -2.86
CA GLU A 169 -8.26 -13.88 -3.50
C GLU A 169 -7.96 -15.17 -4.28
N LEU A 170 -6.82 -15.24 -4.96
CA LEU A 170 -6.36 -16.46 -5.63
C LEU A 170 -6.11 -17.58 -4.63
N ALA A 171 -5.51 -17.28 -3.46
CA ALA A 171 -5.31 -18.29 -2.42
C ALA A 171 -6.65 -18.81 -1.87
N SER A 172 -7.62 -17.93 -1.61
CA SER A 172 -8.97 -18.34 -1.22
C SER A 172 -9.64 -19.17 -2.32
N SER A 173 -9.50 -18.80 -3.60
CA SER A 173 -10.05 -19.58 -4.71
C SER A 173 -9.42 -20.97 -4.83
N LEU A 174 -8.10 -21.10 -4.63
CA LEU A 174 -7.40 -22.38 -4.65
C LEU A 174 -7.82 -23.30 -3.49
N ARG A 175 -8.13 -22.73 -2.33
CA ARG A 175 -8.76 -23.46 -1.23
C ARG A 175 -10.13 -23.99 -1.64
N ASP A 176 -10.97 -23.14 -2.22
CA ASP A 176 -12.34 -23.51 -2.60
C ASP A 176 -12.36 -24.59 -3.71
N GLN A 177 -11.30 -24.63 -4.54
CA GLN A 177 -11.06 -25.68 -5.54
C GLN A 177 -10.46 -26.98 -4.96
N GLY A 178 -10.14 -27.01 -3.66
CA GLY A 178 -9.54 -28.16 -2.98
C GLY A 178 -8.04 -28.39 -3.26
N VAL A 179 -7.36 -27.40 -3.85
CA VAL A 179 -5.89 -27.46 -4.08
C VAL A 179 -5.13 -27.17 -2.79
N LEU A 180 -5.66 -26.27 -1.96
CA LEU A 180 -5.19 -26.02 -0.60
C LEU A 180 -6.09 -26.73 0.41
N ASP A 181 -5.60 -26.90 1.64
CA ASP A 181 -6.39 -27.45 2.74
C ASP A 181 -7.65 -26.60 2.98
N THR A 182 -8.82 -27.22 2.81
CA THR A 182 -10.13 -26.57 2.94
C THR A 182 -10.42 -26.08 4.35
N ASN A 183 -9.66 -26.53 5.35
CA ASN A 183 -9.78 -26.06 6.73
C ASN A 183 -9.13 -24.68 6.96
N LEU A 184 -8.36 -24.16 5.99
CA LEU A 184 -7.71 -22.86 6.11
C LEU A 184 -8.72 -21.72 5.99
N THR A 185 -8.85 -20.90 7.04
CA THR A 185 -9.66 -19.68 6.99
C THR A 185 -8.94 -18.58 6.19
N ASP A 186 -9.68 -17.59 5.68
CA ASP A 186 -9.07 -16.44 4.98
C ASP A 186 -8.08 -15.69 5.89
N GLU A 187 -8.38 -15.60 7.18
CA GLU A 187 -7.47 -15.05 8.18
C GLU A 187 -6.17 -15.85 8.28
N THR A 188 -6.25 -17.19 8.31
CA THR A 188 -5.05 -18.05 8.33
C THR A 188 -4.22 -17.89 7.06
N ILE A 189 -4.87 -17.79 5.89
CA ILE A 189 -4.20 -17.57 4.61
C ILE A 189 -3.46 -16.23 4.64
N TYR A 190 -4.13 -15.15 5.06
CA TYR A 190 -3.53 -13.83 5.22
C TYR A 190 -2.35 -13.85 6.20
N GLN A 191 -2.51 -14.41 7.40
CA GLN A 191 -1.44 -14.43 8.40
C GLN A 191 -0.20 -15.18 7.90
N ASN A 192 -0.39 -16.32 7.23
CA ASN A 192 0.71 -17.08 6.63
C ASN A 192 1.41 -16.29 5.51
N TYR A 193 0.64 -15.65 4.63
CA TYR A 193 1.16 -14.81 3.56
C TYR A 193 1.94 -13.61 4.11
N ALA A 194 1.35 -12.88 5.07
CA ALA A 194 1.94 -11.72 5.72
C ALA A 194 3.23 -12.10 6.48
N GLN A 195 3.26 -13.27 7.14
CA GLN A 195 4.45 -13.79 7.80
C GLN A 195 5.56 -14.13 6.78
N ALA A 196 5.22 -14.76 5.65
CA ALA A 196 6.18 -15.07 4.59
C ALA A 196 6.78 -13.78 3.99
N MET A 197 5.95 -12.78 3.73
CA MET A 197 6.39 -11.46 3.27
C MET A 197 7.27 -10.78 4.31
N GLN A 198 6.91 -10.81 5.59
CA GLN A 198 7.71 -10.25 6.68
C GLN A 198 9.12 -10.87 6.74
N ILE A 199 9.22 -12.20 6.69
CA ILE A 199 10.52 -12.89 6.68
C ILE A 199 11.32 -12.52 5.44
N GLY A 200 10.64 -12.42 4.29
CA GLY A 200 11.26 -12.00 3.04
C GLY A 200 11.81 -10.57 3.07
N ILE A 201 11.06 -9.62 3.61
CA ILE A 201 11.46 -8.21 3.71
C ILE A 201 12.62 -8.03 4.68
N SER A 202 12.65 -8.81 5.77
CA SER A 202 13.77 -8.78 6.71
C SER A 202 15.09 -9.26 6.10
N LYS A 203 15.05 -10.07 5.04
CA LYS A 203 16.24 -10.69 4.45
C LYS A 203 17.02 -9.75 3.54
#